data_AF-A0A238Y5I2-F1
#
_entry.id   AF-A0A238Y5I2-F1
#
_cell.length_a   1.000
_cell.length_b   1.000
_cell.length_c   1.000
_cell.angle_alpha   90.00
_cell.angle_beta   90.00
_cell.angle_gamma   90.00
#
_symmetry.space_group_name_H-M   'P 1'
#
loop_
_entity.id
_entity.type
_entity.pdbx_description
1 polymer ?
#
loop_
_entity_poly.entity_id
_entity_poly.type
_entity_poly.pdbx_seq_one_letter_code
_entity_poly.pdbx_strand_id
1 'polypeptide(L)'
;MWPDGGPNMILDDGGEATMLVHQGVEYEKSGAMPNPGEAENEEHRLVLELLARTISDEPGRWTAIAALRRRRPRACTACTR
;
A
#
# COMPACT_ATOMS: atom_id res chain seq x y z
N MET A 1 -0.32 -11.71 -1.67
CA MET A 1 0.49 -10.79 -2.49
C MET A 1 0.12 -10.97 -3.96
N TRP A 2 0.15 -9.94 -4.80
CA TRP A 2 -0.13 -10.09 -6.24
C TRP A 2 0.91 -11.01 -6.91
N PRO A 3 0.49 -11.91 -7.80
CA PRO A 3 1.37 -12.91 -8.39
C PRO A 3 2.54 -12.31 -9.22
N ASP A 4 2.36 -11.12 -9.82
CA ASP A 4 3.34 -10.55 -10.78
C ASP A 4 4.12 -9.33 -10.27
N GLY A 5 4.21 -9.16 -8.96
CA GLY A 5 5.02 -8.09 -8.34
C GLY A 5 4.28 -6.77 -8.16
N GLY A 6 2.95 -6.81 -8.01
CA GLY A 6 2.12 -5.70 -7.53
C GLY A 6 1.67 -4.68 -8.58
N PRO A 7 0.73 -3.79 -8.21
CA PRO A 7 0.17 -2.80 -9.12
C PRO A 7 1.19 -1.70 -9.46
N ASN A 8 1.17 -1.23 -10.70
CA ASN A 8 2.02 -0.11 -11.17
C ASN A 8 1.24 1.20 -11.38
N MET A 9 -0.09 1.15 -11.36
CA MET A 9 -0.99 2.30 -11.45
C MET A 9 -2.16 2.12 -10.49
N ILE A 10 -2.66 3.24 -9.95
CA ILE A 10 -3.90 3.32 -9.20
C ILE A 10 -4.85 4.16 -10.05
N LEU A 11 -6.00 3.58 -10.41
CA LEU A 11 -7.14 4.33 -10.94
C LEU A 11 -8.16 4.39 -9.80
N ASP A 12 -8.42 5.61 -9.32
CA ASP A 12 -9.13 5.85 -8.08
C ASP A 12 -10.28 6.83 -8.32
N ASP A 13 -11.47 6.49 -7.84
CA ASP A 13 -12.67 7.32 -7.91
C ASP A 13 -13.23 7.43 -6.49
N GLY A 14 -12.92 8.54 -5.82
CA GLY A 14 -13.18 8.74 -4.38
C GLY A 14 -11.91 8.93 -3.54
N GLY A 15 -10.78 8.37 -3.98
CA GLY A 15 -9.47 8.63 -3.36
C GLY A 15 -9.12 7.68 -2.22
N GLU A 16 -9.98 6.71 -1.86
CA GLU A 16 -9.72 5.80 -0.75
C GLU A 16 -8.52 4.90 -1.00
N ALA A 17 -8.28 4.46 -2.25
CA ALA A 17 -7.12 3.61 -2.56
C ALA A 17 -5.81 4.40 -2.39
N THR A 18 -5.80 5.65 -2.82
CA THR A 18 -4.67 6.56 -2.67
C THR A 18 -4.43 6.89 -1.20
N MET A 19 -5.48 7.17 -0.43
CA MET A 19 -5.42 7.39 1.01
C MET A 19 -4.82 6.19 1.75
N LEU A 20 -5.32 4.98 1.46
CA LEU A 20 -4.90 3.75 2.12
C LEU A 20 -3.40 3.48 1.91
N VAL A 21 -2.91 3.65 0.68
CA VAL A 21 -1.47 3.46 0.37
C VAL A 21 -0.63 4.50 1.11
N HIS A 22 -1.06 5.76 1.15
CA HIS A 22 -0.31 6.81 1.84
C HIS A 22 -0.27 6.61 3.36
N GLN A 23 -1.42 6.37 4.00
CA GLN A 23 -1.46 6.13 5.45
C GLN A 23 -0.65 4.90 5.84
N GLY A 24 -0.75 3.80 5.09
CA GLY A 24 0.03 2.60 5.34
C GLY A 24 1.54 2.84 5.30
N VAL A 25 2.02 3.63 4.33
CA VAL A 25 3.44 4.02 4.25
C VAL A 25 3.86 4.87 5.45
N GLU A 26 3.02 5.79 5.91
CA GLU A 26 3.36 6.65 7.05
C GLU A 26 3.42 5.87 8.37
N TYR A 27 2.50 4.92 8.59
CA TYR A 27 2.59 4.01 9.73
C TYR A 27 3.82 3.09 9.66
N GLU A 28 4.13 2.53 8.49
CA GLU A 28 5.34 1.71 8.33
C GLU A 28 6.63 2.49 8.58
N LYS A 29 6.71 3.75 8.13
CA LYS A 29 7.89 4.61 8.35
C LYS A 29 8.02 5.09 9.78
N SER A 30 6.91 5.43 10.41
CA SER A 30 6.91 5.91 11.80
C SER A 30 7.13 4.78 12.80
N GLY A 31 6.83 3.53 12.40
CA GLY A 31 6.84 2.38 13.30
C GLY A 31 5.69 2.37 14.31
N ALA A 32 4.76 3.33 14.19
CA ALA A 32 3.55 3.37 15.00
C ALA A 32 2.51 2.38 14.45
N MET A 33 1.81 1.71 15.34
CA MET A 33 0.67 0.87 14.95
C MET A 33 -0.62 1.71 14.88
N PRO A 34 -1.45 1.53 13.84
CA PRO A 34 -2.75 2.17 13.76
C PRO A 34 -3.64 1.79 14.95
N ASN A 35 -4.36 2.76 15.51
CA ASN A 35 -5.29 2.57 16.62
C ASN A 35 -6.74 2.80 16.16
N PRO A 36 -7.57 1.75 15.99
CA PRO A 36 -8.97 1.89 15.58
C PRO A 36 -9.82 2.76 16.52
N GLY A 37 -9.41 2.97 17.77
CA GLY A 37 -10.10 3.84 18.73
C GLY A 37 -10.01 5.33 18.41
N GLU A 38 -9.09 5.74 17.53
CA GLU A 38 -8.93 7.13 17.07
C GLU A 38 -9.75 7.42 15.80
N ALA A 39 -10.56 6.46 15.35
CA ALA A 39 -11.37 6.60 14.16
C ALA A 39 -12.50 7.64 14.34
N GLU A 40 -12.70 8.45 13.32
CA GLU A 40 -13.74 9.49 13.28
C GLU A 40 -15.12 8.94 12.87
N ASN A 41 -15.13 7.82 12.15
CA ASN A 41 -16.33 7.13 11.69
C ASN A 41 -16.05 5.63 11.50
N GLU A 42 -17.09 4.87 11.18
CA GLU A 42 -17.02 3.42 11.01
C GLU A 42 -16.07 2.99 9.88
N GLU A 43 -16.10 3.67 8.74
CA GLU A 43 -15.25 3.34 7.59
C GLU A 43 -13.78 3.59 7.91
N HIS A 44 -13.47 4.70 8.58
CA HIS A 44 -12.12 5.00 9.04
C HIS A 44 -11.65 3.96 10.06
N ARG A 45 -12.53 3.47 10.94
CA ARG A 45 -12.18 2.39 11.86
C ARG A 45 -11.75 1.13 11.11
N LEU A 46 -12.53 0.73 10.10
CA LEU A 46 -12.20 -0.43 9.26
C LEU A 46 -10.88 -0.24 8.49
N VAL A 47 -10.59 0.98 8.03
CA VAL A 47 -9.31 1.32 7.42
C VAL A 47 -8.16 1.13 8.41
N LEU A 48 -8.28 1.65 9.64
CA LEU A 48 -7.24 1.51 10.66
C LEU A 48 -7.03 0.05 11.09
N GLU A 49 -8.11 -0.73 11.23
CA GLU A 49 -8.04 -2.17 11.51
C GLU A 49 -7.34 -2.93 10.37
N LEU A 50 -7.69 -2.62 9.12
CA LEU A 50 -7.03 -3.19 7.95
C LEU A 50 -5.53 -2.86 7.93
N LEU A 51 -5.17 -1.60 8.18
CA LEU A 51 -3.79 -1.17 8.23
C LEU A 51 -3.03 -1.87 9.37
N ALA A 52 -3.59 -1.94 10.58
CA ALA A 52 -2.96 -2.61 11.72
C ALA A 52 -2.70 -4.10 11.43
N ARG A 53 -3.69 -4.81 10.89
CA ARG A 53 -3.54 -6.21 10.50
C ARG A 53 -2.47 -6.38 9.43
N THR A 54 -2.55 -5.60 8.35
CA THR A 54 -1.63 -5.76 7.21
C THR A 54 -0.19 -5.40 7.54
N ILE A 55 0.03 -4.37 8.36
CA ILE A 55 1.38 -4.00 8.83
C ILE A 55 1.95 -5.07 9.76
N SER A 56 1.13 -5.69 10.61
CA SER A 56 1.55 -6.79 11.47
C SER A 56 1.89 -8.06 10.66
N ASP A 57 1.05 -8.42 9.70
CA ASP A 57 1.19 -9.65 8.93
C ASP A 57 2.30 -9.56 7.87
N GLU A 58 2.44 -8.39 7.22
CA GLU A 58 3.39 -8.16 6.12
C GLU A 58 4.04 -6.77 6.23
N PRO A 59 5.00 -6.57 7.16
CA PRO A 59 5.69 -5.30 7.31
C PRO A 59 6.39 -4.86 6.03
N GLY A 60 6.22 -3.59 5.63
CA GLY A 60 6.85 -3.01 4.43
C GLY A 60 6.05 -3.22 3.14
N ARG A 61 4.88 -3.85 3.23
CA ARG A 61 3.95 -4.06 2.12
C ARG A 61 3.54 -2.75 1.47
N TRP A 62 3.15 -1.75 2.25
CA TRP A 62 2.63 -0.48 1.72
C TRP A 62 3.75 0.33 1.07
N THR A 63 4.95 0.31 1.67
CA THR A 63 6.17 0.90 1.10
C THR A 63 6.53 0.25 -0.24
N ALA A 64 6.42 -1.08 -0.36
CA ALA A 64 6.66 -1.78 -1.63
C ALA A 64 5.63 -1.40 -2.72
N ILE A 65 4.34 -1.32 -2.36
CA ILE A 65 3.26 -0.88 -3.26
C ILE A 65 3.49 0.55 -3.74
N ALA A 66 3.83 1.47 -2.83
CA ALA A 66 4.11 2.86 -3.19
C ALA A 66 5.33 3.00 -4.10
N ALA A 67 6.35 2.16 -3.93
CA ALA A 67 7.55 2.16 -4.77
C ALA A 67 7.29 1.64 -6.20
N LEU A 68 6.31 0.76 -6.40
CA LEU A 68 6.00 0.16 -7.70
C LEU A 68 5.52 1.17 -8.75
N ARG A 69 4.99 2.33 -8.33
CA ARG A 69 4.70 3.46 -9.23
C ARG A 69 5.93 3.96 -10.01
N ARG A 70 7.14 3.64 -9.55
CA ARG A 70 8.41 4.05 -10.18
C ARG A 70 9.05 3.01 -11.09
N ARG A 71 8.46 1.81 -11.25
CA ARG A 71 9.05 0.79 -12.12
C ARG A 71 8.83 1.16 -13.60
N ARG A 72 9.94 1.47 -14.30
CA ARG A 72 9.98 1.34 -15.76
C ARG A 72 9.54 -0.09 -16.13
N PRO A 73 8.82 -0.31 -17.25
CA PRO A 73 8.57 -1.66 -17.73
C PRO A 73 9.90 -2.40 -17.79
N ARG A 74 9.95 -3.65 -17.28
CA ARG A 74 11.15 -4.49 -17.37
C ARG A 74 11.57 -4.45 -18.83
N ALA A 75 12.75 -3.90 -19.11
CA ALA A 75 13.30 -3.93 -20.45
C ALA A 75 13.29 -5.40 -20.89
N CYS A 76 12.58 -5.68 -21.97
CA CYS A 76 12.54 -6.99 -22.59
C CYS A 76 13.99 -7.42 -22.83
N THR A 77 14.50 -8.37 -22.04
CA THR A 77 15.88 -8.89 -22.17
C THR A 77 15.96 -9.93 -23.29
N ALA A 78 15.08 -9.82 -24.30
CA ALA A 78 14.97 -10.72 -25.43
C ALA A 78 15.17 -9.96 -26.76
N CYS A 79 16.20 -9.13 -26.83
CA CYS A 79 16.67 -8.54 -28.09
C CYS A 79 18.19 -8.34 -28.06
N THR A 80 18.92 -9.42 -27.76
CA THR A 80 20.37 -9.53 -28.02
C THR A 80 20.68 -10.90 -28.63
N ARG A 81 19.96 -11.23 -29.70
CA ARG A 81 20.40 -12.19 -30.72
C ARG A 81 19.89 -11.77 -32.08
#